data_AF-A0AAV6JUT2-F1
#
_entry.id   AF-A0AAV6JUT2-F1
#
_cell.length_a   1.000
_cell.length_b   1.000
_cell.length_c   1.000
_cell.angle_alpha   90.00
_cell.angle_beta   90.00
_cell.angle_gamma   90.00
#
_symmetry.space_group_name_H-M   'P 1'
#
loop_
_entity.id
_entity.type
_entity.pdbx_description
1 polymer ?
#
loop_
_entity_poly.entity_id
_entity_poly.type
_entity_poly.pdbx_seq_one_letter_code
_entity_poly.pdbx_strand_id
1 'polypeptide(L)'
;MKVTGGDRISGDVRRWSPEADGAPARVGSHWVTSGGGRKVLGAEQSQKKGQRTQISPSKDLSKSDEGQRRSGEGRRSCGEIRRELLVVVGGNTLNCNHPLVMELILDSLRHWVVDYHVDGFRFDLASVLCRGTDGSPLNAPPLIRAIAKDTVLSRCKIIAEPWDCGGLYLVGKFPNWDRWAEWNGKYRDDIRKFIKGDAGMKGSFATRVAGSADLYKVNKRKPYHSINFVIAHDGFTLYDLVSYNSKHNDANGEGGNDGSNDNFSWNCGCEGETSDANVKALRFRQMKNFHMALMISQGTPMMLMGDEYGHTRYGNNNSYGHDTSLNNFQWGQLEARKSGHFRFFSEMIKFRRSRRAFGRENFIGMSEVTWHEDQWDNPESKFLAFTLHDKDGGDIYLAFNAHDYNVKTAMPSPPQNRRWFRVVDTNLKSPDDFVPEGVPDVGTTYNVAPFSSILLEAKT
;
A
#
# COMPACT_ATOMS: atom_id res chain seq x y z
N MET A 1 -33.46 -35.92 43.87
CA MET A 1 -32.40 -36.89 44.25
C MET A 1 -31.07 -36.14 44.28
N LYS A 2 -30.40 -36.15 45.44
CA LYS A 2 -29.08 -35.53 45.71
C LYS A 2 -27.94 -36.42 45.18
N VAL A 3 -26.72 -35.87 45.29
CA VAL A 3 -25.34 -36.45 45.27
C VAL A 3 -24.61 -36.08 43.96
N THR A 4 -23.71 -35.08 43.85
CA THR A 4 -22.44 -34.64 44.51
C THR A 4 -21.15 -35.30 44.02
N GLY A 5 -20.13 -34.46 43.76
CA GLY A 5 -18.70 -34.76 43.55
C GLY A 5 -18.28 -34.66 42.08
N GLY A 6 -17.37 -33.80 41.60
CA GLY A 6 -16.27 -33.09 42.24
C GLY A 6 -14.96 -33.76 41.84
N ASP A 7 -14.23 -33.21 40.84
CA ASP A 7 -12.76 -33.15 40.85
C ASP A 7 -12.25 -32.20 39.76
N ARG A 8 -11.40 -31.26 40.20
CA ARG A 8 -10.63 -30.31 39.39
C ARG A 8 -9.27 -30.95 39.07
N ILE A 9 -8.83 -30.85 37.83
CA ILE A 9 -7.42 -31.03 37.47
C ILE A 9 -6.94 -29.76 36.78
N SER A 10 -6.07 -29.04 37.47
CA SER A 10 -5.26 -27.93 37.00
C SER A 10 -4.14 -28.45 36.10
N GLY A 11 -4.03 -27.93 34.87
CA GLY A 11 -2.93 -28.19 33.95
C GLY A 11 -2.18 -26.89 33.64
N ASP A 12 -0.97 -26.77 34.19
CA ASP A 12 -0.04 -25.67 34.01
C ASP A 12 0.37 -25.45 32.54
N VAL A 13 0.28 -24.20 32.11
CA VAL A 13 0.84 -23.70 30.85
C VAL A 13 2.34 -23.46 31.07
N ARG A 14 3.20 -24.37 30.58
CA ARG A 14 4.64 -24.14 30.52
C ARG A 14 4.96 -23.11 29.43
N ARG A 15 5.34 -21.90 29.85
CA ARG A 15 6.10 -20.94 29.05
C ARG A 15 7.52 -21.46 28.84
N TRP A 16 8.00 -21.39 27.60
CA TRP A 16 9.41 -21.57 27.26
C TRP A 16 10.03 -20.17 27.10
N SER A 17 11.00 -19.86 27.95
CA SER A 17 11.95 -18.75 27.81
C SER A 17 13.32 -19.32 27.48
N PRO A 18 14.13 -18.63 26.67
CA PRO A 18 15.57 -18.58 26.97
C PRO A 18 16.15 -17.16 26.81
N GLU A 19 16.70 -16.61 27.90
CA GLU A 19 17.85 -15.69 27.90
C GLU A 19 19.08 -16.55 28.24
N ALA A 20 20.08 -16.65 27.36
CA ALA A 20 21.28 -15.81 27.25
C ALA A 20 22.47 -16.36 28.06
N ASP A 21 23.50 -16.84 27.36
CA ASP A 21 24.89 -16.34 27.47
C ASP A 21 25.90 -17.22 26.71
N GLY A 22 26.81 -16.57 25.97
CA GLY A 22 27.95 -17.21 25.30
C GLY A 22 28.52 -16.40 24.12
N ALA A 23 29.42 -15.46 24.41
CA ALA A 23 30.06 -14.51 23.49
C ALA A 23 31.03 -15.16 22.44
N PRO A 24 31.55 -14.39 21.46
CA PRO A 24 31.74 -14.86 20.08
C PRO A 24 33.17 -15.32 19.74
N ALA A 25 33.28 -16.31 18.85
CA ALA A 25 34.54 -16.65 18.20
C ALA A 25 34.75 -15.78 16.95
N ARG A 26 35.81 -14.97 16.99
CA ARG A 26 36.40 -14.28 15.83
C ARG A 26 36.91 -15.32 14.83
N VAL A 27 36.62 -15.14 13.55
CA VAL A 27 37.40 -15.76 12.47
C VAL A 27 37.79 -14.67 11.47
N GLY A 28 39.10 -14.53 11.31
CA GLY A 28 39.75 -13.48 10.53
C GLY A 28 39.73 -13.73 9.03
N SER A 29 39.91 -12.61 8.32
CA SER A 29 40.17 -12.53 6.90
C SER A 29 41.59 -13.01 6.58
N HIS A 30 41.70 -14.09 5.80
CA HIS A 30 42.92 -14.44 5.08
C HIS A 30 42.59 -14.73 3.62
N TRP A 31 43.19 -13.91 2.75
CA TRP A 31 43.29 -14.15 1.32
C TRP A 31 44.41 -15.14 1.07
N VAL A 32 44.12 -16.26 0.40
CA VAL A 32 45.10 -17.08 -0.29
C VAL A 32 44.53 -17.46 -1.64
N THR A 33 45.20 -17.00 -2.69
CA THR A 33 44.99 -17.42 -4.08
C THR A 33 45.58 -18.80 -4.30
N SER A 34 44.81 -19.73 -4.87
CA SER A 34 45.36 -20.79 -5.73
C SER A 34 44.25 -21.35 -6.61
N GLY A 35 44.55 -21.44 -7.91
CA GLY A 35 43.65 -21.95 -8.93
C GLY A 35 43.45 -23.45 -8.86
N GLY A 36 42.36 -23.91 -9.47
CA GLY A 36 42.08 -25.33 -9.65
C GLY A 36 40.59 -25.59 -9.77
N GLY A 37 40.11 -25.63 -11.01
CA GLY A 37 38.68 -25.71 -11.33
C GLY A 37 37.97 -26.93 -10.73
N ARG A 38 36.71 -26.73 -10.34
CA ARG A 38 35.66 -27.75 -10.29
C ARG A 38 34.32 -27.11 -10.63
N LYS A 39 33.63 -27.75 -11.58
CA LYS A 39 32.27 -27.46 -12.03
C LYS A 39 31.32 -27.42 -10.83
N VAL A 40 30.58 -26.33 -10.69
CA VAL A 40 29.43 -26.23 -9.80
C VAL A 40 28.17 -26.47 -10.63
N LEU A 41 27.39 -27.46 -10.22
CA LEU A 41 26.05 -27.75 -10.70
C LEU A 41 25.16 -26.52 -10.48
N GLY A 42 24.60 -25.99 -11.57
CA GLY A 42 23.76 -24.80 -11.55
C GLY A 42 22.47 -25.05 -10.77
N ALA A 43 22.20 -24.16 -9.82
CA ALA A 43 20.90 -24.05 -9.19
C ALA A 43 19.90 -23.47 -10.21
N GLU A 44 18.83 -24.21 -10.49
CA GLU A 44 17.71 -23.72 -11.30
C GLU A 44 17.00 -22.56 -10.57
N GLN A 45 17.16 -21.35 -11.11
CA GLN A 45 16.30 -20.22 -10.78
C GLN A 45 14.93 -20.43 -11.42
N SER A 46 13.89 -20.49 -10.61
CA SER A 46 12.49 -20.42 -11.04
C SER A 46 12.20 -19.03 -11.64
N GLN A 47 12.44 -18.88 -12.95
CA GLN A 47 12.01 -17.72 -13.73
C GLN A 47 10.49 -17.76 -13.94
N LYS A 48 9.82 -16.61 -13.76
CA LYS A 48 8.46 -16.38 -14.30
C LYS A 48 8.42 -16.83 -15.77
N LYS A 49 7.39 -17.60 -16.15
CA LYS A 49 7.12 -17.97 -17.55
C LYS A 49 6.75 -16.72 -18.35
N GLY A 50 7.76 -16.00 -18.83
CA GLY A 50 7.60 -14.85 -19.72
C GLY A 50 7.79 -15.28 -21.17
N GLN A 51 6.69 -15.65 -21.85
CA GLN A 51 6.69 -15.54 -23.30
C GLN A 51 6.55 -14.06 -23.63
N ARG A 52 7.55 -13.48 -24.29
CA ARG A 52 7.40 -12.21 -25.02
C ARG A 52 6.97 -12.54 -26.46
N THR A 53 6.72 -11.54 -27.29
CA THR A 53 6.30 -11.65 -28.72
C THR A 53 7.05 -12.73 -29.51
N GLN A 54 6.62 -13.07 -30.75
CA GLN A 54 7.14 -14.14 -31.63
C GLN A 54 8.68 -14.29 -31.71
N ILE A 55 9.44 -13.29 -31.28
CA ILE A 55 10.90 -13.22 -31.23
C ILE A 55 11.48 -13.94 -29.98
N SER A 56 10.65 -14.49 -29.09
CA SER A 56 11.09 -15.04 -27.79
C SER A 56 11.23 -16.56 -27.77
N PRO A 57 12.10 -17.14 -26.92
CA PRO A 57 12.21 -18.59 -26.78
C PRO A 57 10.87 -19.20 -26.37
N SER A 58 10.41 -20.22 -27.09
CA SER A 58 9.16 -20.91 -26.74
C SER A 58 9.31 -21.69 -25.43
N LYS A 59 8.57 -21.25 -24.40
CA LYS A 59 8.44 -21.95 -23.11
C LYS A 59 6.96 -22.30 -22.89
N ASP A 60 6.70 -23.58 -22.63
CA ASP A 60 5.44 -24.27 -22.30
C ASP A 60 4.13 -23.90 -23.02
N LEU A 61 3.64 -22.66 -22.93
CA LEU A 61 2.28 -22.31 -23.37
C LEU A 61 2.11 -22.21 -24.90
N SER A 62 3.13 -21.79 -25.66
CA SER A 62 3.02 -21.87 -27.14
C SER A 62 3.16 -23.28 -27.66
N LYS A 63 3.87 -24.17 -26.94
CA LYS A 63 4.15 -25.53 -27.43
C LYS A 63 2.96 -26.47 -27.24
N SER A 64 2.14 -26.25 -26.22
CA SER A 64 1.02 -27.15 -25.89
C SER A 64 -0.12 -27.14 -26.90
N ASP A 65 -0.22 -26.10 -27.75
CA ASP A 65 -1.22 -26.02 -28.84
C ASP A 65 -0.61 -26.10 -30.26
N GLU A 66 0.72 -26.01 -30.40
CA GLU A 66 1.41 -26.16 -31.69
C GLU A 66 1.63 -27.63 -32.10
N GLY A 67 1.36 -28.58 -31.21
CA GLY A 67 1.75 -29.98 -31.32
C GLY A 67 0.64 -30.96 -31.73
N GLN A 68 -0.19 -30.65 -32.72
CA GLN A 68 -1.15 -31.63 -33.24
C GLN A 68 -1.43 -31.48 -34.74
N ARG A 69 -0.43 -31.74 -35.59
CA ARG A 69 -0.62 -32.02 -37.03
C ARG A 69 0.63 -32.63 -37.66
N ARG A 70 0.76 -33.97 -37.59
CA ARG A 70 1.50 -34.76 -38.57
C ARG A 70 0.87 -36.14 -38.73
N SER A 71 -0.13 -36.23 -39.60
CA SER A 71 -0.37 -37.36 -40.52
C SER A 71 -1.74 -37.22 -41.19
N GLY A 72 -1.78 -37.28 -42.52
CA GLY A 72 -2.99 -37.65 -43.28
C GLY A 72 -3.80 -36.52 -43.90
N GLU A 73 -3.67 -36.42 -45.22
CA GLU A 73 -4.46 -35.72 -46.23
C GLU A 73 -5.89 -35.24 -45.87
N GLY A 74 -6.19 -34.00 -46.25
CA GLY A 74 -7.55 -33.46 -46.29
C GLY A 74 -7.59 -31.93 -46.28
N ARG A 75 -7.44 -31.29 -47.45
CA ARG A 75 -7.69 -29.85 -47.62
C ARG A 75 -9.18 -29.56 -47.35
N ARG A 76 -9.49 -28.95 -46.22
CA ARG A 76 -10.59 -27.99 -46.09
C ARG A 76 -10.06 -26.75 -45.37
N SER A 77 -10.25 -25.61 -46.02
CA SER A 77 -9.94 -24.28 -45.51
C SER A 77 -10.61 -24.07 -44.15
N CYS A 78 -9.80 -24.02 -43.10
CA CYS A 78 -10.20 -23.49 -41.80
C CYS A 78 -9.68 -22.06 -41.80
N GLY A 79 -10.60 -21.09 -41.96
CA GLY A 79 -10.27 -19.66 -41.98
C GLY A 79 -9.44 -19.28 -40.76
N GLU A 80 -8.38 -18.52 -41.02
CA GLU A 80 -7.40 -18.04 -40.05
C GLU A 80 -8.08 -17.36 -38.84
N ILE A 81 -7.99 -17.99 -37.67
CA ILE A 81 -8.14 -17.27 -36.39
C ILE A 81 -6.79 -16.62 -36.10
N ARG A 82 -6.44 -15.56 -36.83
CA ARG A 82 -5.47 -14.58 -36.35
C ARG A 82 -6.21 -13.61 -35.44
N ARG A 83 -6.36 -13.98 -34.17
CA ARG A 83 -6.74 -13.03 -33.11
C ARG A 83 -5.46 -12.56 -32.46
N GLU A 84 -5.00 -11.39 -32.88
CA GLU A 84 -3.93 -10.68 -32.18
C GLU A 84 -4.43 -10.40 -30.75
N LEU A 85 -3.81 -11.09 -29.80
CA LEU A 85 -3.96 -10.86 -28.37
C LEU A 85 -3.61 -9.41 -28.09
N LEU A 86 -4.52 -8.71 -27.40
CA LEU A 86 -4.25 -7.43 -26.75
C LEU A 86 -2.94 -7.55 -25.94
N VAL A 87 -2.10 -6.51 -25.91
CA VAL A 87 -0.80 -6.57 -25.22
C VAL A 87 -0.91 -5.93 -23.83
N VAL A 88 -0.46 -6.65 -22.80
CA VAL A 88 -0.09 -6.07 -21.50
C VAL A 88 1.39 -6.38 -21.25
N VAL A 89 2.05 -5.48 -20.52
CA VAL A 89 3.52 -5.32 -20.37
C VAL A 89 4.25 -6.67 -20.35
N GLY A 90 4.98 -6.95 -21.43
CA GLY A 90 5.57 -8.28 -21.66
C GLY A 90 5.21 -8.91 -23.00
N GLY A 91 4.42 -8.26 -23.86
CA GLY A 91 4.27 -8.64 -25.26
C GLY A 91 3.15 -9.66 -25.57
N ASN A 92 2.38 -10.10 -24.56
CA ASN A 92 1.15 -10.88 -24.73
C ASN A 92 0.16 -10.60 -23.59
N THR A 93 -1.09 -11.08 -23.72
CA THR A 93 -2.10 -11.09 -22.66
C THR A 93 -2.74 -12.46 -22.57
N LEU A 94 -2.78 -13.05 -21.39
CA LEU A 94 -3.44 -14.34 -21.20
C LEU A 94 -4.94 -14.22 -21.49
N ASN A 95 -5.51 -15.17 -22.25
CA ASN A 95 -6.93 -15.20 -22.58
C ASN A 95 -7.76 -15.71 -21.38
N CYS A 96 -7.82 -14.89 -20.32
CA CYS A 96 -8.27 -15.27 -18.99
C CYS A 96 -9.72 -15.78 -18.91
N ASN A 97 -10.60 -15.38 -19.84
CA ASN A 97 -11.99 -15.82 -19.88
C ASN A 97 -12.24 -16.95 -20.89
N HIS A 98 -11.20 -17.56 -21.46
CA HIS A 98 -11.31 -18.83 -22.18
C HIS A 98 -11.48 -20.00 -21.17
N PRO A 99 -12.39 -20.96 -21.38
CA PRO A 99 -12.71 -21.99 -20.38
C PRO A 99 -11.51 -22.74 -19.82
N LEU A 100 -10.57 -23.19 -20.67
CA LEU A 100 -9.38 -23.92 -20.23
C LEU A 100 -8.42 -23.05 -19.39
N VAL A 101 -8.33 -21.77 -19.71
CA VAL A 101 -7.47 -20.82 -19.00
C VAL A 101 -8.09 -20.44 -17.65
N MET A 102 -9.42 -20.33 -17.60
CA MET A 102 -10.14 -20.11 -16.35
C MET A 102 -9.87 -21.24 -15.35
N GLU A 103 -10.00 -22.50 -15.77
CA GLU A 103 -9.71 -23.65 -14.90
C GLU A 103 -8.24 -23.65 -14.46
N LEU A 104 -7.30 -23.37 -15.37
CA LEU A 104 -5.89 -23.24 -15.01
C LEU A 104 -5.66 -22.18 -13.91
N ILE A 105 -6.30 -21.02 -14.02
CA ILE A 105 -6.18 -19.95 -13.03
C ILE A 105 -6.81 -20.38 -11.70
N LEU A 106 -8.01 -20.97 -11.73
CA LEU A 106 -8.71 -21.43 -10.53
C LEU A 106 -7.93 -22.52 -9.80
N ASP A 107 -7.42 -23.52 -10.53
CA ASP A 107 -6.63 -24.61 -9.95
C ASP A 107 -5.31 -24.09 -9.38
N SER A 108 -4.66 -23.12 -10.04
CA SER A 108 -3.49 -22.45 -9.49
C SER A 108 -3.80 -21.75 -8.16
N LEU A 109 -4.89 -20.97 -8.10
CA LEU A 109 -5.29 -20.30 -6.86
C LEU A 109 -5.62 -21.30 -5.75
N ARG A 110 -6.37 -22.36 -6.07
CA ARG A 110 -6.70 -23.44 -5.13
C ARG A 110 -5.45 -24.13 -4.62
N HIS A 111 -4.49 -24.45 -5.49
CA HIS A 111 -3.22 -25.07 -5.11
C HIS A 111 -2.46 -24.23 -4.08
N TRP A 112 -2.33 -22.92 -4.29
CA TRP A 112 -1.69 -22.02 -3.33
C TRP A 112 -2.42 -21.96 -1.98
N VAL A 113 -3.75 -22.07 -1.97
CA VAL A 113 -4.54 -22.06 -0.73
C VAL A 113 -4.47 -23.41 0.00
N VAL A 114 -4.65 -24.52 -0.72
CA VAL A 114 -4.75 -25.85 -0.12
C VAL A 114 -3.38 -26.38 0.29
N ASP A 115 -2.37 -26.24 -0.57
CA ASP A 115 -1.08 -26.89 -0.35
C ASP A 115 -0.08 -25.97 0.38
N TYR A 116 -0.22 -24.65 0.23
CA TYR A 116 0.67 -23.65 0.84
C TYR A 116 -0.02 -22.75 1.87
N HIS A 117 -1.32 -22.91 2.09
CA HIS A 117 -2.09 -22.17 3.10
C HIS A 117 -2.04 -20.64 2.92
N VAL A 118 -1.99 -20.15 1.67
CA VAL A 118 -2.01 -18.71 1.37
C VAL A 118 -3.35 -18.08 1.79
N ASP A 119 -3.31 -16.98 2.56
CA ASP A 119 -4.49 -16.28 3.09
C ASP A 119 -5.21 -15.37 2.08
N GLY A 120 -4.59 -15.08 0.93
CA GLY A 120 -5.13 -14.15 -0.04
C GLY A 120 -4.21 -13.81 -1.20
N PHE A 121 -4.76 -13.09 -2.17
CA PHE A 121 -4.10 -12.76 -3.43
C PHE A 121 -4.30 -11.29 -3.79
N ARG A 122 -3.24 -10.66 -4.29
CA ARG A 122 -3.29 -9.38 -5.00
C ARG A 122 -3.07 -9.67 -6.48
N PHE A 123 -4.06 -9.36 -7.30
CA PHE A 123 -4.04 -9.59 -8.74
C PHE A 123 -3.46 -8.36 -9.44
N ASP A 124 -2.31 -8.56 -10.07
CA ASP A 124 -1.63 -7.57 -10.91
C ASP A 124 -2.44 -7.28 -12.17
N LEU A 125 -2.54 -5.99 -12.53
CA LEU A 125 -3.28 -5.49 -13.70
C LEU A 125 -4.63 -6.20 -13.89
N ALA A 126 -5.41 -6.30 -12.80
CA ALA A 126 -6.59 -7.15 -12.70
C ALA A 126 -7.68 -6.81 -13.72
N SER A 127 -7.67 -5.61 -14.31
CA SER A 127 -8.56 -5.25 -15.43
C SER A 127 -8.42 -6.18 -16.64
N VAL A 128 -7.27 -6.81 -16.84
CA VAL A 128 -7.08 -7.84 -17.89
C VAL A 128 -8.04 -9.01 -17.71
N LEU A 129 -8.28 -9.41 -16.46
CA LEU A 129 -9.20 -10.51 -16.13
C LEU A 129 -10.66 -10.16 -16.46
N CYS A 130 -10.95 -8.88 -16.69
CA CYS A 130 -12.26 -8.38 -17.11
C CYS A 130 -12.44 -8.39 -18.63
N ARG A 131 -11.43 -8.78 -19.43
CA ARG A 131 -11.53 -8.76 -20.90
C ARG A 131 -12.00 -10.11 -21.46
N GLY A 132 -12.87 -10.05 -22.45
CA GLY A 132 -13.37 -11.22 -23.19
C GLY A 132 -12.33 -11.81 -24.13
N THR A 133 -12.69 -12.92 -24.78
CA THR A 133 -11.80 -13.63 -25.73
C THR A 133 -11.45 -12.84 -26.99
N ASP A 134 -12.13 -11.72 -27.20
CA ASP A 134 -11.91 -10.73 -28.27
C ASP A 134 -11.19 -9.47 -27.76
N GLY A 135 -10.80 -9.43 -26.48
CA GLY A 135 -10.14 -8.29 -25.84
C GLY A 135 -11.08 -7.20 -25.34
N SER A 136 -12.39 -7.29 -25.62
CA SER A 136 -13.38 -6.30 -25.18
C SER A 136 -13.63 -6.37 -23.66
N PRO A 137 -13.83 -5.23 -22.97
CA PRO A 137 -14.19 -5.26 -21.55
C PRO A 137 -15.57 -5.90 -21.32
N LEU A 138 -15.65 -6.85 -20.40
CA LEU A 138 -16.88 -7.50 -19.98
C LEU A 138 -17.43 -6.83 -18.72
N ASN A 139 -18.74 -6.60 -18.70
CA ASN A 139 -19.43 -6.12 -17.50
C ASN A 139 -19.54 -7.20 -16.41
N ALA A 140 -19.62 -8.47 -16.81
CA ALA A 140 -19.73 -9.61 -15.91
C ALA A 140 -18.73 -10.71 -16.31
N PRO A 141 -17.42 -10.50 -16.08
CA PRO A 141 -16.37 -11.44 -16.49
C PRO A 141 -16.52 -12.79 -15.75
N PRO A 142 -16.66 -13.91 -16.49
CA PRO A 142 -16.85 -15.23 -15.90
C PRO A 142 -15.78 -15.64 -14.89
N LEU A 143 -14.50 -15.34 -15.17
CA LEU A 143 -13.40 -15.68 -14.27
C LEU A 143 -13.52 -14.99 -12.91
N ILE A 144 -13.77 -13.68 -12.89
CA ILE A 144 -13.88 -12.93 -11.62
C ILE A 144 -15.06 -13.44 -10.80
N ARG A 145 -16.18 -13.78 -11.45
CA ARG A 145 -17.33 -14.42 -10.78
C ARG A 145 -16.94 -15.76 -10.19
N ALA A 146 -16.22 -16.60 -10.94
CA ALA A 146 -15.79 -17.91 -10.49
C ALA A 146 -14.88 -17.80 -9.27
N ILE A 147 -13.85 -16.93 -9.30
CA ILE A 147 -12.96 -16.68 -8.16
C ILE A 147 -13.76 -16.20 -6.93
N ALA A 148 -14.72 -15.30 -7.13
CA ALA A 148 -15.54 -14.79 -6.03
C ALA A 148 -16.49 -15.85 -5.44
N LYS A 149 -16.93 -16.84 -6.21
CA LYS A 149 -17.89 -17.87 -5.76
C LYS A 149 -17.27 -19.23 -5.47
N ASP A 150 -15.96 -19.37 -5.69
CA ASP A 150 -15.23 -20.59 -5.36
C ASP A 150 -15.23 -20.86 -3.86
N THR A 151 -15.51 -22.12 -3.49
CA THR A 151 -15.66 -22.55 -2.10
C THR A 151 -14.33 -22.60 -1.35
N VAL A 152 -13.25 -23.01 -2.02
CA VAL A 152 -11.88 -23.03 -1.45
C VAL A 152 -11.41 -21.61 -1.23
N LEU A 153 -11.64 -20.73 -2.21
CA LEU A 153 -11.21 -19.32 -2.12
C LEU A 153 -12.12 -18.46 -1.24
N SER A 154 -13.26 -18.98 -0.76
CA SER A 154 -14.29 -18.21 -0.04
C SER A 154 -13.78 -17.45 1.18
N ARG A 155 -12.73 -17.97 1.85
CA ARG A 155 -12.10 -17.37 3.04
C ARG A 155 -10.87 -16.52 2.71
N CYS A 156 -10.39 -16.56 1.48
CA CYS A 156 -9.22 -15.81 1.05
C CYS A 156 -9.57 -14.35 0.79
N LYS A 157 -8.63 -13.45 1.12
CA LYS A 157 -8.70 -12.03 0.76
C LYS A 157 -8.32 -11.88 -0.71
N ILE A 158 -9.12 -11.18 -1.51
CA ILE A 158 -8.84 -10.96 -2.93
C ILE A 158 -8.82 -9.47 -3.22
N ILE A 159 -7.68 -9.00 -3.75
CA ILE A 159 -7.37 -7.59 -3.97
C ILE A 159 -7.06 -7.40 -5.45
N ALA A 160 -7.73 -6.45 -6.09
CA ALA A 160 -7.46 -6.07 -7.48
C ALA A 160 -6.53 -4.86 -7.54
N GLU A 161 -5.63 -4.86 -8.53
CA GLU A 161 -5.14 -3.63 -9.16
C GLU A 161 -6.08 -3.32 -10.34
N PRO A 162 -7.10 -2.45 -10.17
CA PRO A 162 -8.21 -2.36 -11.11
C PRO A 162 -7.88 -1.43 -12.30
N TRP A 163 -6.74 -1.64 -12.94
CA TRP A 163 -6.37 -0.99 -14.20
C TRP A 163 -5.51 -1.91 -15.07
N ASP A 164 -5.37 -1.58 -16.36
CA ASP A 164 -4.40 -2.21 -17.26
C ASP A 164 -3.72 -1.20 -18.19
N CYS A 165 -2.66 -1.64 -18.88
CA CYS A 165 -1.93 -0.82 -19.84
C CYS A 165 -2.67 -0.65 -21.18
N GLY A 166 -3.79 -1.35 -21.39
CA GLY A 166 -4.68 -1.16 -22.54
C GLY A 166 -5.72 -0.05 -22.32
N GLY A 167 -5.52 0.80 -21.31
CA GLY A 167 -6.35 1.97 -21.02
C GLY A 167 -7.60 1.69 -20.19
N LEU A 168 -7.86 0.44 -19.77
CA LEU A 168 -9.04 0.12 -18.97
C LEU A 168 -8.80 0.44 -17.50
N TYR A 169 -9.53 1.44 -16.98
CA TYR A 169 -9.43 1.92 -15.59
C TYR A 169 -10.74 1.69 -14.83
N LEU A 170 -10.71 0.84 -13.81
CA LEU A 170 -11.88 0.30 -13.11
C LEU A 170 -11.91 0.64 -11.61
N VAL A 171 -11.09 1.56 -11.11
CA VAL A 171 -11.13 1.98 -9.69
C VAL A 171 -12.53 2.42 -9.27
N GLY A 172 -13.06 1.79 -8.21
CA GLY A 172 -14.41 1.97 -7.69
C GLY A 172 -15.50 1.21 -8.46
N LYS A 173 -15.19 0.73 -9.68
CA LYS A 173 -16.11 0.09 -10.61
C LYS A 173 -15.75 -1.38 -10.92
N PHE A 174 -14.73 -1.94 -10.27
CA PHE A 174 -14.30 -3.31 -10.54
C PHE A 174 -15.44 -4.31 -10.24
N PRO A 175 -15.72 -5.26 -11.16
CA PRO A 175 -16.67 -6.33 -10.89
C PRO A 175 -16.24 -7.11 -9.65
N ASN A 176 -17.07 -7.12 -8.59
CA ASN A 176 -16.59 -7.56 -7.27
C ASN A 176 -17.44 -8.64 -6.59
N TRP A 177 -18.71 -8.85 -6.96
CA TRP A 177 -19.61 -9.81 -6.29
C TRP A 177 -19.50 -9.78 -4.74
N ASP A 178 -19.34 -8.59 -4.16
CA ASP A 178 -19.19 -8.27 -2.73
C ASP A 178 -17.96 -8.88 -2.02
N ARG A 179 -16.89 -9.22 -2.77
CA ARG A 179 -15.69 -9.85 -2.21
C ARG A 179 -14.37 -9.14 -2.46
N TRP A 180 -14.25 -8.39 -3.55
CA TRP A 180 -12.98 -7.82 -3.97
C TRP A 180 -12.68 -6.47 -3.32
N ALA A 181 -11.51 -6.35 -2.71
CA ALA A 181 -10.91 -5.06 -2.38
C ALA A 181 -10.06 -4.56 -3.56
N GLU A 182 -9.72 -3.27 -3.57
CA GLU A 182 -9.02 -2.62 -4.67
C GLU A 182 -7.90 -1.74 -4.16
N TRP A 183 -6.76 -1.75 -4.86
CA TRP A 183 -5.79 -0.67 -4.76
C TRP A 183 -6.43 0.66 -5.16
N ASN A 184 -6.48 1.59 -4.21
CA ASN A 184 -7.08 2.89 -4.42
C ASN A 184 -6.04 3.90 -4.93
N GLY A 185 -5.84 3.93 -6.26
CA GLY A 185 -4.96 4.89 -6.91
C GLY A 185 -5.39 6.35 -6.70
N LYS A 186 -6.70 6.63 -6.52
CA LYS A 186 -7.17 7.99 -6.22
C LYS A 186 -6.75 8.45 -4.82
N TYR A 187 -6.77 7.55 -3.83
CA TYR A 187 -6.22 7.83 -2.50
C TYR A 187 -4.76 8.27 -2.61
N ARG A 188 -3.94 7.49 -3.32
CA ARG A 188 -2.52 7.81 -3.54
C ARG A 188 -2.34 9.23 -4.09
N ASP A 189 -3.02 9.53 -5.19
CA ASP A 189 -2.81 10.79 -5.92
C ASP A 189 -3.31 12.00 -5.13
N ASP A 190 -4.49 11.92 -4.51
CA ASP A 190 -5.08 13.05 -3.80
C ASP A 190 -4.35 13.35 -2.49
N ILE A 191 -3.91 12.31 -1.76
CA ILE A 191 -3.14 12.50 -0.52
C ILE A 191 -1.78 13.13 -0.84
N ARG A 192 -1.11 12.70 -1.93
CA ARG A 192 0.15 13.30 -2.42
C ARG A 192 -0.01 14.78 -2.73
N LYS A 193 -1.02 15.14 -3.52
CA LYS A 193 -1.30 16.53 -3.91
C LYS A 193 -1.65 17.41 -2.71
N PHE A 194 -2.50 16.94 -1.81
CA PHE A 194 -2.85 17.73 -0.62
C PHE A 194 -1.64 17.96 0.29
N ILE A 195 -0.90 16.92 0.67
CA ILE A 195 0.20 17.04 1.64
C ILE A 195 1.35 17.89 1.10
N LYS A 196 1.61 17.87 -0.21
CA LYS A 196 2.62 18.77 -0.81
C LYS A 196 2.14 20.23 -0.98
N GLY A 197 0.85 20.50 -0.74
CA GLY A 197 0.29 21.85 -0.76
C GLY A 197 -0.31 22.30 -2.09
N ASP A 198 -0.90 21.40 -2.88
CA ASP A 198 -1.66 21.79 -4.07
C ASP A 198 -3.01 22.43 -3.71
N ALA A 199 -3.39 23.47 -4.46
CA ALA A 199 -4.65 24.16 -4.30
C ALA A 199 -5.86 23.26 -4.67
N GLY A 200 -7.00 23.47 -4.01
CA GLY A 200 -8.26 22.78 -4.31
C GLY A 200 -8.34 21.33 -3.82
N MET A 201 -7.34 20.84 -3.07
CA MET A 201 -7.27 19.42 -2.71
C MET A 201 -8.02 19.02 -1.43
N LYS A 202 -8.49 20.00 -0.64
CA LYS A 202 -9.10 19.78 0.69
C LYS A 202 -10.30 18.83 0.66
N GLY A 203 -11.24 19.04 -0.26
CA GLY A 203 -12.43 18.18 -0.38
C GLY A 203 -12.09 16.75 -0.78
N SER A 204 -11.15 16.58 -1.72
CA SER A 204 -10.64 15.26 -2.10
C SER A 204 -9.94 14.57 -0.94
N PHE A 205 -9.06 15.29 -0.21
CA PHE A 205 -8.39 14.78 0.98
C PHE A 205 -9.38 14.32 2.05
N ALA A 206 -10.38 15.15 2.38
CA ALA A 206 -11.47 14.80 3.30
C ALA A 206 -12.19 13.50 2.87
N THR A 207 -12.50 13.39 1.58
CA THR A 207 -13.16 12.21 1.02
C THR A 207 -12.28 10.97 1.10
N ARG A 208 -10.97 11.09 0.85
CA ARG A 208 -10.00 9.99 0.96
C ARG A 208 -9.85 9.51 2.41
N VAL A 209 -9.66 10.41 3.37
CA VAL A 209 -9.49 10.02 4.78
C VAL A 209 -10.77 9.43 5.39
N ALA A 210 -11.94 9.83 4.89
CA ALA A 210 -13.24 9.25 5.26
C ALA A 210 -13.55 7.88 4.61
N GLY A 211 -12.61 7.32 3.83
CA GLY A 211 -12.71 5.97 3.26
C GLY A 211 -13.20 5.90 1.82
N SER A 212 -13.17 7.01 1.07
CA SER A 212 -13.53 7.05 -0.36
C SER A 212 -14.95 6.57 -0.67
N ALA A 213 -15.93 7.13 0.06
CA ALA A 213 -17.35 6.80 -0.12
C ALA A 213 -17.86 7.05 -1.55
N ASP A 214 -17.32 8.04 -2.25
CA ASP A 214 -17.60 8.34 -3.65
C ASP A 214 -17.27 7.18 -4.60
N LEU A 215 -16.29 6.34 -4.25
CA LEU A 215 -15.89 5.18 -5.05
C LEU A 215 -16.65 3.92 -4.64
N TYR A 216 -16.82 3.69 -3.34
CA TYR A 216 -17.22 2.38 -2.83
C TYR A 216 -18.65 2.35 -2.28
N LYS A 217 -19.13 3.43 -1.63
CA LYS A 217 -20.49 3.46 -1.05
C LYS A 217 -21.57 3.33 -2.12
N VAL A 218 -21.32 3.94 -3.29
CA VAL A 218 -22.25 3.93 -4.44
C VAL A 218 -22.54 2.52 -4.95
N ASN A 219 -21.64 1.56 -4.70
CA ASN A 219 -21.76 0.17 -5.13
C ASN A 219 -22.03 -0.79 -3.95
N LYS A 220 -22.65 -0.30 -2.87
CA LYS A 220 -22.97 -1.05 -1.63
C LYS A 220 -21.75 -1.68 -0.94
N ARG A 221 -20.54 -1.24 -1.29
CA ARG A 221 -19.31 -1.68 -0.65
C ARG A 221 -19.07 -0.91 0.64
N LYS A 222 -18.05 -1.33 1.35
CA LYS A 222 -17.61 -0.83 2.66
C LYS A 222 -16.21 -0.20 2.58
N PRO A 223 -15.79 0.64 3.53
CA PRO A 223 -14.48 1.28 3.52
C PRO A 223 -13.30 0.31 3.36
N TYR A 224 -13.38 -0.88 3.96
CA TYR A 224 -12.30 -1.88 3.89
C TYR A 224 -12.05 -2.45 2.48
N HIS A 225 -12.94 -2.20 1.50
CA HIS A 225 -12.67 -2.52 0.10
C HIS A 225 -11.67 -1.55 -0.55
N SER A 226 -11.38 -0.42 0.09
CA SER A 226 -10.31 0.49 -0.29
C SER A 226 -9.00 0.03 0.35
N ILE A 227 -8.05 -0.41 -0.48
CA ILE A 227 -6.64 -0.55 -0.07
C ILE A 227 -5.98 0.81 -0.30
N ASN A 228 -5.80 1.56 0.79
CA ASN A 228 -5.19 2.88 0.78
C ASN A 228 -3.68 2.72 0.79
N PHE A 229 -2.98 3.47 -0.06
CA PHE A 229 -1.53 3.48 -0.10
C PHE A 229 -1.01 4.83 -0.60
N VAL A 230 0.12 5.29 -0.07
CA VAL A 230 0.79 6.51 -0.52
C VAL A 230 1.85 6.20 -1.57
N ILE A 231 2.51 5.06 -1.46
CA ILE A 231 3.49 4.56 -2.42
C ILE A 231 3.35 3.04 -2.57
N ALA A 232 3.99 2.48 -3.61
CA ALA A 232 4.05 1.05 -3.85
C ALA A 232 5.45 0.69 -4.39
N HIS A 233 5.66 -0.58 -4.74
CA HIS A 233 6.93 -0.98 -5.35
C HIS A 233 7.18 -0.25 -6.68
N ASP A 234 6.13 0.06 -7.43
CA ASP A 234 6.18 0.97 -8.56
C ASP A 234 6.08 2.44 -8.10
N GLY A 235 6.87 3.30 -8.73
CA GLY A 235 6.97 4.71 -8.38
C GLY A 235 8.07 4.99 -7.35
N PHE A 236 8.07 6.22 -6.85
CA PHE A 236 9.01 6.66 -5.82
C PHE A 236 8.80 5.93 -4.49
N THR A 237 9.90 5.76 -3.75
CA THR A 237 9.86 5.52 -2.31
C THR A 237 9.27 6.74 -1.57
N LEU A 238 8.90 6.60 -0.30
CA LEU A 238 8.33 7.72 0.44
C LEU A 238 9.37 8.84 0.68
N TYR A 239 10.65 8.48 0.84
CA TYR A 239 11.72 9.46 0.94
C TYR A 239 11.98 10.17 -0.40
N ASP A 240 11.93 9.43 -1.52
CA ASP A 240 12.14 10.04 -2.84
C ASP A 240 10.97 10.93 -3.25
N LEU A 241 9.74 10.59 -2.84
CA LEU A 241 8.55 11.40 -3.05
C LEU A 241 8.68 12.82 -2.46
N VAL A 242 9.47 12.97 -1.37
CA VAL A 242 9.75 14.25 -0.72
C VAL A 242 11.14 14.81 -1.07
N SER A 243 11.90 14.14 -1.95
CA SER A 243 13.28 14.52 -2.28
C SER A 243 13.50 14.80 -3.77
N TYR A 244 12.58 14.41 -4.65
CA TYR A 244 12.74 14.53 -6.10
C TYR A 244 11.47 15.06 -6.76
N ASN A 245 11.60 16.05 -7.64
CA ASN A 245 10.52 16.51 -8.52
C ASN A 245 10.44 15.67 -9.80
N SER A 246 11.59 15.18 -10.28
CA SER A 246 11.70 14.40 -11.52
C SER A 246 12.24 13.00 -11.24
N LYS A 247 11.87 12.03 -12.08
CA LYS A 247 12.43 10.67 -12.02
C LYS A 247 13.88 10.66 -12.55
N HIS A 248 14.72 9.82 -11.96
CA HIS A 248 16.13 9.60 -12.30
C HIS A 248 16.34 8.11 -12.59
N ASN A 249 15.85 7.68 -13.75
CA ASN A 249 15.78 6.27 -14.15
C ASN A 249 16.91 5.85 -15.11
N ASP A 250 17.95 6.68 -15.31
CA ASP A 250 19.00 6.44 -16.32
C ASP A 250 19.66 5.06 -16.16
N ALA A 251 19.81 4.60 -14.91
CA ALA A 251 20.36 3.28 -14.59
C ALA A 251 19.52 2.10 -15.10
N ASN A 252 18.28 2.33 -15.54
CA ASN A 252 17.41 1.31 -16.12
C ASN A 252 17.77 1.01 -17.60
N GLY A 253 18.54 1.90 -18.25
CA GLY A 253 18.99 1.71 -19.63
C GLY A 253 17.95 2.06 -20.70
N GLU A 254 16.83 2.66 -20.34
CA GLU A 254 15.74 3.05 -21.26
C GLU A 254 15.73 4.55 -21.58
N GLY A 255 16.84 5.26 -21.30
CA GLY A 255 17.00 6.70 -21.54
C GLY A 255 16.02 7.57 -20.76
N GLY A 256 15.59 7.12 -19.57
CA GLY A 256 14.62 7.82 -18.73
C GLY A 256 13.17 7.76 -19.24
N ASN A 257 12.88 6.97 -20.27
CA ASN A 257 11.53 6.88 -20.84
C ASN A 257 10.58 5.98 -20.01
N ASP A 258 11.14 5.13 -19.16
CA ASP A 258 10.40 4.18 -18.34
C ASP A 258 9.93 4.81 -17.01
N GLY A 259 8.89 4.24 -16.38
CA GLY A 259 8.32 4.76 -15.14
C GLY A 259 7.38 5.96 -15.31
N SER A 260 6.58 6.25 -14.28
CA SER A 260 5.56 7.31 -14.32
C SER A 260 6.20 8.71 -14.35
N ASN A 261 5.66 9.61 -15.18
CA ASN A 261 6.01 11.03 -15.13
C ASN A 261 5.19 11.79 -14.07
N ASP A 262 3.97 11.34 -13.81
CA ASP A 262 3.06 11.95 -12.85
C ASP A 262 3.27 11.32 -11.47
N ASN A 263 4.22 11.86 -10.72
CA ASN A 263 4.56 11.36 -9.39
C ASN A 263 3.85 12.10 -8.26
N PHE A 264 3.38 13.33 -8.52
CA PHE A 264 2.86 14.26 -7.51
C PHE A 264 3.82 14.40 -6.31
N SER A 265 5.11 14.47 -6.61
CA SER A 265 6.20 14.63 -5.63
C SER A 265 6.55 16.10 -5.42
N TRP A 266 7.31 16.38 -4.37
CA TRP A 266 7.92 17.68 -4.13
C TRP A 266 9.24 17.50 -3.39
N ASN A 267 10.34 18.04 -3.94
CA ASN A 267 11.69 17.88 -3.40
C ASN A 267 12.00 18.65 -2.10
N CYS A 268 11.00 19.38 -1.58
CA CYS A 268 11.09 20.20 -0.36
C CYS A 268 12.15 21.32 -0.42
N GLY A 269 12.50 21.77 -1.63
CA GLY A 269 13.38 22.93 -1.87
C GLY A 269 14.73 22.60 -2.51
N CYS A 270 15.13 21.34 -2.56
CA CYS A 270 16.40 20.91 -3.16
C CYS A 270 16.21 19.54 -3.84
N GLU A 271 16.68 19.36 -5.08
CA GLU A 271 16.56 18.08 -5.79
C GLU A 271 17.60 17.07 -5.28
N GLY A 272 17.15 15.89 -4.86
CA GLY A 272 17.98 14.79 -4.41
C GLY A 272 18.60 14.96 -3.02
N GLU A 273 19.75 14.33 -2.81
CA GLU A 273 20.47 14.39 -1.54
C GLU A 273 20.99 15.80 -1.25
N THR A 274 20.90 16.21 0.01
CA THR A 274 21.31 17.56 0.45
C THR A 274 21.99 17.51 1.82
N SER A 275 22.76 18.53 2.18
CA SER A 275 23.29 18.72 3.53
C SER A 275 22.45 19.70 4.37
N ASP A 276 21.48 20.40 3.77
CA ASP A 276 20.64 21.38 4.47
C ASP A 276 19.74 20.69 5.51
N ALA A 277 19.97 21.03 6.78
CA ALA A 277 19.23 20.46 7.90
C ALA A 277 17.74 20.86 7.90
N ASN A 278 17.39 22.04 7.38
CA ASN A 278 16.00 22.51 7.30
C ASN A 278 15.23 21.71 6.25
N VAL A 279 15.82 21.49 5.08
CA VAL A 279 15.23 20.64 4.03
C VAL A 279 15.05 19.22 4.53
N LYS A 280 16.05 18.62 5.17
CA LYS A 280 15.92 17.28 5.78
C LYS A 280 14.81 17.22 6.81
N ALA A 281 14.73 18.19 7.71
CA ALA A 281 13.69 18.23 8.74
C ALA A 281 12.29 18.32 8.12
N LEU A 282 12.12 19.14 7.06
CA LEU A 282 10.87 19.24 6.31
C LEU A 282 10.53 17.91 5.62
N ARG A 283 11.49 17.23 4.98
CA ARG A 283 11.28 15.92 4.36
C ARG A 283 10.78 14.87 5.35
N PHE A 284 11.46 14.71 6.48
CA PHE A 284 11.02 13.76 7.52
C PHE A 284 9.64 14.11 8.07
N ARG A 285 9.34 15.41 8.25
CA ARG A 285 8.00 15.86 8.64
C ARG A 285 6.95 15.49 7.60
N GLN A 286 7.21 15.71 6.32
CA GLN A 286 6.29 15.33 5.23
C GLN A 286 6.06 13.81 5.18
N MET A 287 7.10 13.00 5.36
CA MET A 287 6.94 11.55 5.46
C MET A 287 6.05 11.14 6.65
N LYS A 288 6.19 11.82 7.81
CA LYS A 288 5.32 11.61 8.96
C LYS A 288 3.88 12.04 8.67
N ASN A 289 3.66 13.14 7.96
CA ASN A 289 2.33 13.59 7.55
C ASN A 289 1.66 12.55 6.64
N PHE A 290 2.40 11.99 5.67
CA PHE A 290 1.91 10.93 4.79
C PHE A 290 1.54 9.67 5.57
N HIS A 291 2.42 9.22 6.47
CA HIS A 291 2.15 8.05 7.30
C HIS A 291 0.99 8.27 8.26
N MET A 292 0.89 9.47 8.84
CA MET A 292 -0.23 9.86 9.69
C MET A 292 -1.54 9.82 8.91
N ALA A 293 -1.62 10.45 7.73
CA ALA A 293 -2.79 10.41 6.87
C ALA A 293 -3.20 8.96 6.54
N LEU A 294 -2.23 8.11 6.17
CA LEU A 294 -2.46 6.68 5.91
C LEU A 294 -3.04 5.94 7.12
N MET A 295 -2.47 6.18 8.31
CA MET A 295 -2.82 5.47 9.54
C MET A 295 -4.11 5.98 10.21
N ILE A 296 -4.59 7.18 9.88
CA ILE A 296 -5.87 7.70 10.39
C ILE A 296 -7.05 7.48 9.43
N SER A 297 -6.76 7.22 8.15
CA SER A 297 -7.79 7.06 7.13
C SER A 297 -8.63 5.81 7.33
N GLN A 298 -9.93 5.89 7.06
CA GLN A 298 -10.78 4.70 6.99
C GLN A 298 -10.42 3.85 5.77
N GLY A 299 -10.62 2.53 5.90
CA GLY A 299 -10.18 1.54 4.92
C GLY A 299 -8.95 0.76 5.38
N THR A 300 -8.28 0.11 4.44
CA THR A 300 -7.18 -0.80 4.74
C THR A 300 -5.85 -0.17 4.30
N PRO A 301 -4.97 0.26 5.22
CA PRO A 301 -3.69 0.85 4.84
C PRO A 301 -2.71 -0.22 4.38
N MET A 302 -1.96 0.09 3.31
CA MET A 302 -0.82 -0.67 2.83
C MET A 302 0.42 0.21 2.85
N MET A 303 1.50 -0.30 3.43
CA MET A 303 2.82 0.33 3.44
C MET A 303 3.77 -0.46 2.54
N LEU A 304 4.76 0.23 1.98
CA LEU A 304 5.86 -0.44 1.31
C LEU A 304 6.99 -0.70 2.31
N MET A 305 7.67 -1.83 2.08
CA MET A 305 8.95 -2.14 2.69
C MET A 305 9.92 -0.95 2.58
N GLY A 306 10.42 -0.48 3.73
CA GLY A 306 11.46 0.53 3.83
C GLY A 306 10.97 1.96 4.07
N ASP A 307 9.67 2.22 3.94
CA ASP A 307 9.08 3.52 4.30
C ASP A 307 9.33 3.87 5.77
N GLU A 308 9.35 2.84 6.62
CA GLU A 308 9.52 2.94 8.07
C GLU A 308 10.91 3.38 8.51
N TYR A 309 11.91 3.38 7.62
CA TYR A 309 13.22 3.98 7.88
C TYR A 309 13.61 5.05 6.85
N GLY A 310 12.77 5.33 5.86
CA GLY A 310 13.10 6.27 4.77
C GLY A 310 14.09 5.69 3.78
N HIS A 311 13.78 4.50 3.27
CA HIS A 311 14.48 3.91 2.13
C HIS A 311 14.45 4.84 0.93
N THR A 312 15.55 4.91 0.19
CA THR A 312 15.68 5.72 -1.02
C THR A 312 16.11 4.83 -2.18
N ARG A 313 15.59 5.15 -3.36
CA ARG A 313 16.05 4.64 -4.65
C ARG A 313 16.73 5.75 -5.46
N TYR A 314 17.19 6.80 -4.78
CA TYR A 314 17.93 7.92 -5.36
C TYR A 314 17.21 8.56 -6.55
N GLY A 315 15.88 8.66 -6.48
CA GLY A 315 15.05 9.22 -7.54
C GLY A 315 14.69 8.22 -8.65
N ASN A 316 15.10 6.94 -8.57
CA ASN A 316 14.61 5.92 -9.47
C ASN A 316 13.19 5.48 -9.07
N ASN A 317 12.20 5.77 -9.91
CA ASN A 317 10.80 5.46 -9.66
C ASN A 317 10.30 4.19 -10.36
N ASN A 318 11.20 3.41 -10.96
CA ASN A 318 10.86 2.20 -11.69
C ASN A 318 12.01 1.19 -11.62
N SER A 319 12.39 0.77 -10.42
CA SER A 319 13.59 -0.04 -10.18
C SER A 319 13.42 -1.53 -10.52
N TYR A 320 12.55 -1.90 -11.47
CA TYR A 320 12.14 -3.29 -11.74
C TYR A 320 13.29 -4.22 -12.14
N GLY A 321 14.32 -3.69 -12.81
CA GLY A 321 15.47 -4.45 -13.32
C GLY A 321 16.66 -4.57 -12.37
N HIS A 322 16.53 -4.09 -11.12
CA HIS A 322 17.66 -3.97 -10.20
C HIS A 322 17.62 -5.01 -9.07
N ASP A 323 18.54 -5.96 -9.10
CA ASP A 323 18.83 -6.88 -7.99
C ASP A 323 20.05 -6.36 -7.18
N THR A 324 19.87 -5.23 -6.51
CA THR A 324 20.93 -4.52 -5.78
C THR A 324 20.41 -3.89 -4.49
N SER A 325 21.28 -3.20 -3.74
CA SER A 325 20.90 -2.44 -2.55
C SER A 325 19.77 -1.43 -2.78
N LEU A 326 19.52 -1.04 -4.03
CA LEU A 326 18.39 -0.19 -4.43
C LEU A 326 17.03 -0.79 -4.02
N ASN A 327 16.88 -2.11 -4.11
CA ASN A 327 15.65 -2.82 -3.78
C ASN A 327 15.75 -3.68 -2.52
N ASN A 328 16.94 -3.83 -1.95
CA ASN A 328 17.14 -4.60 -0.72
C ASN A 328 16.77 -3.80 0.53
N PHE A 329 16.21 -4.47 1.53
CA PHE A 329 16.00 -3.90 2.85
C PHE A 329 17.33 -3.52 3.52
N GLN A 330 17.44 -2.28 4.01
CA GLN A 330 18.67 -1.73 4.55
C GLN A 330 18.66 -1.74 6.09
N TRP A 331 18.93 -2.90 6.70
CA TRP A 331 18.90 -3.08 8.16
C TRP A 331 19.76 -2.08 8.94
N GLY A 332 20.96 -1.75 8.44
CA GLY A 332 21.83 -0.75 9.07
C GLY A 332 21.23 0.66 9.08
N GLN A 333 20.48 1.03 8.03
CA GLN A 333 19.79 2.33 7.98
C GLN A 333 18.59 2.36 8.92
N LEU A 334 17.86 1.24 9.05
CA LEU A 334 16.81 1.11 10.04
C LEU A 334 17.35 1.31 11.45
N GLU A 335 18.43 0.61 11.82
CA GLU A 335 18.98 0.70 13.17
C GLU A 335 19.45 2.13 13.50
N ALA A 336 20.08 2.80 12.53
CA ALA A 336 20.49 4.20 12.69
C ALA A 336 19.32 5.19 12.88
N ARG A 337 18.10 4.83 12.46
CA ARG A 337 16.90 5.69 12.52
C ARG A 337 15.82 5.17 13.47
N LYS A 338 16.17 4.14 14.28
CA LYS A 338 15.24 3.39 15.13
C LYS A 338 14.51 4.24 16.16
N SER A 339 15.24 5.12 16.85
CA SER A 339 14.70 5.97 17.92
C SER A 339 13.91 7.19 17.41
N GLY A 340 14.00 7.51 16.12
CA GLY A 340 13.33 8.65 15.50
C GLY A 340 12.19 8.22 14.58
N HIS A 341 12.49 8.14 13.28
CA HIS A 341 11.50 7.90 12.23
C HIS A 341 10.79 6.56 12.36
N PHE A 342 11.54 5.48 12.58
CA PHE A 342 10.97 4.14 12.75
C PHE A 342 10.06 4.04 13.98
N ARG A 343 10.46 4.68 15.10
CA ARG A 343 9.64 4.79 16.31
C ARG A 343 8.28 5.41 15.98
N PHE A 344 8.26 6.58 15.32
CA PHE A 344 7.02 7.24 14.93
C PHE A 344 6.13 6.32 14.09
N PHE A 345 6.71 5.63 13.10
CA PHE A 345 5.96 4.74 12.22
C PHE A 345 5.33 3.57 12.99
N SER A 346 6.12 2.95 13.88
CA SER A 346 5.68 1.86 14.74
C SER A 346 4.56 2.30 15.69
N GLU A 347 4.72 3.45 16.36
CA GLU A 347 3.73 3.95 17.32
C GLU A 347 2.42 4.34 16.63
N MET A 348 2.45 4.97 15.45
CA MET A 348 1.23 5.25 14.67
C MET A 348 0.46 3.96 14.31
N ILE A 349 1.16 2.87 13.96
CA ILE A 349 0.53 1.58 13.66
C ILE A 349 -0.12 0.98 14.92
N LYS A 350 0.61 0.99 16.05
CA LYS A 350 0.07 0.51 17.34
C LYS A 350 -1.16 1.32 17.75
N PHE A 351 -1.07 2.65 17.63
CA PHE A 351 -2.17 3.56 17.93
C PHE A 351 -3.40 3.26 17.07
N ARG A 352 -3.23 3.17 15.74
CA ARG A 352 -4.33 2.77 14.83
C ARG A 352 -5.01 1.47 15.28
N ARG A 353 -4.22 0.43 15.56
CA ARG A 353 -4.75 -0.89 15.94
C ARG A 353 -5.52 -0.89 17.26
N SER A 354 -5.13 0.01 18.17
CA SER A 354 -5.74 0.10 19.49
C SER A 354 -7.02 0.96 19.52
N ARG A 355 -7.29 1.78 18.50
CA ARG A 355 -8.43 2.70 18.48
C ARG A 355 -9.46 2.28 17.43
N ARG A 356 -10.68 1.97 17.88
CA ARG A 356 -11.78 1.57 16.97
C ARG A 356 -12.17 2.66 15.98
N ALA A 357 -11.92 3.93 16.33
CA ALA A 357 -12.23 5.08 15.49
C ALA A 357 -11.64 4.99 14.06
N PHE A 358 -10.51 4.30 13.87
CA PHE A 358 -9.82 4.18 12.59
C PHE A 358 -10.11 2.87 11.82
N GLY A 359 -10.78 1.91 12.45
CA GLY A 359 -11.05 0.58 11.92
C GLY A 359 -12.54 0.30 11.70
N ARG A 360 -13.30 1.29 11.22
CA ARG A 360 -14.76 1.18 11.12
C ARG A 360 -15.16 0.26 9.96
N GLU A 361 -16.16 -0.59 10.23
CA GLU A 361 -16.74 -1.48 9.22
C GLU A 361 -17.62 -0.72 8.21
N ASN A 362 -18.26 0.36 8.66
CA ASN A 362 -19.14 1.19 7.86
C ASN A 362 -18.52 2.57 7.63
N PHE A 363 -18.97 3.24 6.56
CA PHE A 363 -18.61 4.65 6.33
C PHE A 363 -19.02 5.51 7.51
N ILE A 364 -18.18 6.49 7.81
CA ILE A 364 -18.43 7.48 8.85
C ILE A 364 -19.72 8.24 8.52
N GLY A 365 -20.66 8.24 9.46
CA GLY A 365 -21.88 9.04 9.39
C GLY A 365 -21.65 10.51 9.77
N MET A 366 -22.60 11.38 9.46
CA MET A 366 -22.50 12.82 9.76
C MET A 366 -22.36 13.12 11.27
N SER A 367 -22.90 12.27 12.14
CA SER A 367 -22.77 12.41 13.60
C SER A 367 -21.44 11.85 14.14
N GLU A 368 -20.64 11.20 13.30
CA GLU A 368 -19.42 10.50 13.71
C GLU A 368 -18.14 11.27 13.31
N VAL A 369 -18.30 12.36 12.55
CA VAL A 369 -17.24 13.31 12.22
C VAL A 369 -17.78 14.73 12.23
N THR A 370 -17.03 15.64 12.87
CA THR A 370 -17.20 17.09 12.70
C THR A 370 -16.03 17.62 11.89
N TRP A 371 -16.30 18.20 10.73
CA TRP A 371 -15.29 18.91 9.96
C TRP A 371 -15.23 20.37 10.42
N HIS A 372 -14.05 20.82 10.84
CA HIS A 372 -13.82 22.20 11.32
C HIS A 372 -13.38 23.09 10.16
N GLU A 373 -14.22 23.12 9.12
CA GLU A 373 -13.96 23.84 7.88
C GLU A 373 -15.24 24.49 7.38
N ASP A 374 -15.17 25.79 7.12
CA ASP A 374 -16.29 26.63 6.69
C ASP A 374 -16.14 27.13 5.23
N GLN A 375 -14.94 27.04 4.64
CA GLN A 375 -14.62 27.49 3.28
C GLN A 375 -14.20 26.33 2.37
N TRP A 376 -15.10 25.38 2.15
CA TRP A 376 -14.85 24.22 1.28
C TRP A 376 -14.53 24.60 -0.17
N ASP A 377 -15.11 25.70 -0.66
CA ASP A 377 -14.95 26.17 -2.04
C ASP A 377 -13.72 27.07 -2.24
N ASN A 378 -12.97 27.37 -1.18
CA ASN A 378 -11.75 28.17 -1.28
C ASN A 378 -10.56 27.28 -1.67
N PRO A 379 -10.09 27.32 -2.94
CA PRO A 379 -9.00 26.46 -3.40
C PRO A 379 -7.65 26.81 -2.76
N GLU A 380 -7.48 28.04 -2.26
CA GLU A 380 -6.23 28.48 -1.62
C GLU A 380 -6.10 27.97 -0.18
N SER A 381 -7.19 27.50 0.44
CA SER A 381 -7.14 26.90 1.77
C SER A 381 -6.60 25.47 1.71
N LYS A 382 -5.37 25.30 2.21
CA LYS A 382 -4.58 24.05 2.27
C LYS A 382 -4.51 23.52 3.71
N PHE A 383 -5.49 23.87 4.52
CA PHE A 383 -5.63 23.42 5.90
C PHE A 383 -6.92 22.59 6.02
N LEU A 384 -6.88 21.51 6.78
CA LEU A 384 -8.10 20.78 7.16
C LEU A 384 -7.99 20.27 8.58
N ALA A 385 -9.01 20.55 9.39
CA ALA A 385 -9.18 19.99 10.72
C ALA A 385 -10.52 19.27 10.84
N PHE A 386 -10.56 18.20 11.63
CA PHE A 386 -11.77 17.43 11.90
C PHE A 386 -11.67 16.64 13.21
N THR A 387 -12.81 16.41 13.85
CA THR A 387 -12.93 15.51 15.00
C THR A 387 -13.63 14.23 14.57
N LEU A 388 -13.02 13.09 14.86
CA LEU A 388 -13.70 11.80 14.83
C LEU A 388 -14.32 11.53 16.20
N HIS A 389 -15.63 11.31 16.23
CA HIS A 389 -16.34 11.07 17.48
C HIS A 389 -16.34 9.59 17.83
N ASP A 390 -15.97 9.29 19.07
CA ASP A 390 -16.05 7.94 19.63
C ASP A 390 -17.18 7.88 20.67
N LYS A 391 -17.94 6.78 20.67
CA LYS A 391 -19.13 6.65 21.52
C LYS A 391 -18.78 6.65 23.01
N ASP A 392 -17.56 6.21 23.33
CA ASP A 392 -17.03 6.17 24.69
C ASP A 392 -16.35 7.49 25.08
N GLY A 393 -16.50 8.56 24.30
CA GLY A 393 -15.93 9.89 24.54
C GLY A 393 -14.44 10.03 24.19
N GLY A 394 -13.82 9.00 23.63
CA GLY A 394 -12.43 8.98 23.14
C GLY A 394 -12.27 9.73 21.82
N ASP A 395 -12.85 10.91 21.71
CA ASP A 395 -12.83 11.72 20.49
C ASP A 395 -11.40 12.03 20.07
N ILE A 396 -11.18 12.06 18.76
CA ILE A 396 -9.86 12.31 18.17
C ILE A 396 -9.96 13.54 17.28
N TYR A 397 -9.26 14.60 17.66
CA TYR A 397 -9.09 15.79 16.82
C TYR A 397 -7.84 15.63 15.95
N LEU A 398 -7.97 15.93 14.66
CA LEU A 398 -6.94 15.85 13.65
C LEU A 398 -6.87 17.18 12.93
N ALA A 399 -5.66 17.67 12.65
CA ALA A 399 -5.46 18.78 11.73
C ALA A 399 -4.22 18.57 10.86
N PHE A 400 -4.35 18.94 9.59
CA PHE A 400 -3.30 18.89 8.59
C PHE A 400 -3.13 20.29 8.02
N ASN A 401 -1.93 20.87 8.19
CA ASN A 401 -1.55 22.13 7.59
C ASN A 401 -0.58 21.89 6.43
N ALA A 402 -1.05 22.03 5.19
CA ALA A 402 -0.24 21.96 3.99
C ALA A 402 0.12 23.35 3.42
N HIS A 403 -0.05 24.41 4.22
CA HIS A 403 0.52 25.72 3.93
C HIS A 403 2.01 25.77 4.30
N ASP A 404 2.70 26.74 3.70
CA ASP A 404 4.06 27.17 4.01
C ASP A 404 4.13 28.15 5.20
N TYR A 405 2.99 28.48 5.82
CA TYR A 405 2.87 29.33 7.01
C TYR A 405 2.13 28.63 8.15
N ASN A 406 2.24 29.21 9.36
CA ASN A 406 1.58 28.70 10.55
C ASN A 406 0.06 28.98 10.49
N VAL A 407 -0.76 27.99 10.82
CA VAL A 407 -2.21 28.16 10.96
C VAL A 407 -2.57 28.08 12.44
N LYS A 408 -3.09 29.19 12.98
CA LYS A 408 -3.65 29.23 14.34
C LYS A 408 -5.09 28.74 14.29
N THR A 409 -5.35 27.55 14.82
CA THR A 409 -6.68 26.93 14.85
C THR A 409 -7.30 27.05 16.24
N ALA A 410 -8.61 27.29 16.30
CA ALA A 410 -9.37 27.23 17.54
C ALA A 410 -9.67 25.76 17.88
N MET A 411 -9.40 25.37 19.11
CA MET A 411 -9.67 24.00 19.55
C MET A 411 -11.16 23.86 19.89
N PRO A 412 -11.87 22.85 19.35
CA PRO A 412 -13.24 22.59 19.77
C PRO A 412 -13.27 22.19 21.24
N SER A 413 -14.40 22.45 21.92
CA SER A 413 -14.60 21.95 23.27
C SER A 413 -14.49 20.43 23.31
N PRO A 414 -13.68 19.85 24.21
CA PRO A 414 -13.65 18.40 24.37
C PRO A 414 -15.01 17.88 24.90
N PRO A 415 -15.28 16.58 24.78
CA PRO A 415 -16.45 15.95 25.42
C PRO A 415 -16.53 16.27 26.91
N GLN A 416 -17.75 16.19 27.47
CA GLN A 416 -17.99 16.52 28.89
C GLN A 416 -17.04 15.74 29.81
N ASN A 417 -16.44 16.46 30.78
CA ASN A 417 -15.47 15.92 31.74
C ASN A 417 -14.19 15.35 31.11
N ARG A 418 -13.79 15.83 29.92
CA ARG A 418 -12.54 15.46 29.27
C ARG A 418 -11.69 16.67 28.91
N ARG A 419 -10.43 16.41 28.61
CA ARG A 419 -9.45 17.38 28.10
C ARG A 419 -8.75 16.82 26.88
N TRP A 420 -8.28 17.71 26.01
CA TRP A 420 -7.46 17.34 24.87
C TRP A 420 -6.02 17.06 25.31
N PHE A 421 -5.49 15.92 24.87
CA PHE A 421 -4.09 15.57 25.04
C PHE A 421 -3.44 15.45 23.67
N ARG A 422 -2.32 16.15 23.46
CA ARG A 422 -1.56 16.07 22.21
C ARG A 422 -0.80 14.75 22.14
N VAL A 423 -1.21 13.87 21.23
CA VAL A 423 -0.56 12.58 20.99
C VAL A 423 0.47 12.71 19.87
N VAL A 424 0.14 13.44 18.79
CA VAL A 424 1.03 13.61 17.63
C VAL A 424 1.20 15.08 17.30
N ASP A 425 2.44 15.48 17.01
CA ASP A 425 2.77 16.73 16.34
C ASP A 425 4.03 16.52 15.48
N THR A 426 3.84 16.46 14.16
CA THR A 426 4.93 16.12 13.24
C THR A 426 6.01 17.19 13.12
N ASN A 427 5.76 18.41 13.60
CA ASN A 427 6.76 19.49 13.66
C ASN A 427 7.77 19.30 14.80
N LEU A 428 7.40 18.55 15.85
CA LEU A 428 8.30 18.28 16.97
C LEU A 428 9.37 17.25 16.60
N LYS A 429 10.47 17.26 17.35
CA LYS A 429 11.51 16.23 17.23
C LYS A 429 11.09 14.99 18.02
N SER A 430 11.51 13.82 17.58
CA SER A 430 11.34 12.61 18.38
C SER A 430 12.15 12.73 19.68
N PRO A 431 11.61 12.31 20.84
CA PRO A 431 10.39 11.53 21.01
C PRO A 431 9.08 12.33 21.18
N ASP A 432 9.10 13.66 21.11
CA ASP A 432 7.93 14.50 21.40
C ASP A 432 6.92 14.58 20.23
N ASP A 433 7.34 14.14 19.04
CA ASP A 433 6.51 14.03 17.84
C ASP A 433 5.39 12.99 17.96
N PHE A 434 5.56 12.01 18.85
CA PHE A 434 4.55 11.03 19.22
C PHE A 434 4.68 10.69 20.71
N VAL A 435 3.68 11.05 21.51
CA VAL A 435 3.57 10.75 22.94
C VAL A 435 2.30 9.91 23.18
N PRO A 436 2.39 8.59 23.38
CA PRO A 436 1.22 7.71 23.48
C PRO A 436 0.22 8.09 24.58
N GLU A 437 0.74 8.49 25.73
CA GLU A 437 -0.07 8.98 26.86
C GLU A 437 -0.65 10.37 26.61
N GLY A 438 -0.10 11.08 25.63
CA GLY A 438 -0.45 12.44 25.26
C GLY A 438 0.07 13.48 26.25
N VAL A 439 0.30 14.69 25.74
CA VAL A 439 0.71 15.85 26.55
C VAL A 439 -0.53 16.69 26.89
N PRO A 440 -0.83 16.96 28.18
CA PRO A 440 -2.00 17.73 28.59
C PRO A 440 -1.85 19.23 28.28
N ASP A 441 -2.84 20.01 28.71
CA ASP A 441 -2.83 21.48 28.72
C ASP A 441 -2.73 22.11 27.32
N VAL A 442 -3.38 21.46 26.36
CA VAL A 442 -3.65 22.05 25.06
C VAL A 442 -4.63 23.21 25.26
N GLY A 443 -4.15 24.44 25.06
CA GLY A 443 -4.95 25.64 25.21
C GLY A 443 -6.15 25.72 24.25
N THR A 444 -6.93 26.81 24.35
CA THR A 444 -8.10 27.04 23.48
C THR A 444 -7.75 27.28 22.01
N THR A 445 -6.46 27.49 21.70
CA THR A 445 -5.95 27.61 20.34
C THR A 445 -4.65 26.81 20.20
N TYR A 446 -4.42 26.22 19.03
CA TYR A 446 -3.18 25.54 18.70
C TYR A 446 -2.55 26.16 17.45
N ASN A 447 -1.24 26.32 17.45
CA ASN A 447 -0.50 26.83 16.30
C ASN A 447 0.08 25.66 15.50
N VAL A 448 -0.55 25.30 14.39
CA VAL A 448 -0.11 24.18 13.54
C VAL A 448 0.94 24.71 12.58
N ALA A 449 2.17 24.22 12.70
CA ALA A 449 3.32 24.68 11.93
C ALA A 449 3.16 24.43 10.41
N PRO A 450 3.93 25.12 9.55
CA PRO A 450 3.96 24.84 8.11
C PRO A 450 4.21 23.36 7.83
N PHE A 451 3.51 22.82 6.84
CA PHE A 451 3.65 21.45 6.37
C PHE A 451 3.66 20.43 7.52
N SER A 452 2.75 20.55 8.49
CA SER A 452 2.71 19.70 9.68
C SER A 452 1.32 19.17 9.98
N SER A 453 1.23 18.21 10.88
CA SER A 453 -0.03 17.58 11.26
C SER A 453 -0.05 17.26 12.75
N ILE A 454 -1.23 17.37 13.35
CA ILE A 454 -1.45 17.14 14.78
C ILE A 454 -2.60 16.17 15.02
N LEU A 455 -2.45 15.34 16.06
CA LEU A 455 -3.47 14.43 16.55
C LEU A 455 -3.62 14.63 18.05
N LEU A 456 -4.85 14.86 18.49
CA LEU A 456 -5.22 15.00 19.88
C LEU A 456 -6.28 13.98 20.24
N GLU A 457 -6.18 13.41 21.44
CA GLU A 457 -7.13 12.44 21.98
C GLU A 457 -7.80 13.04 23.21
N ALA A 458 -9.14 12.94 23.28
CA ALA A 458 -9.90 13.37 24.44
C ALA A 458 -9.82 12.31 25.55
N LYS A 459 -9.22 12.68 26.68
CA LYS A 459 -9.04 11.81 27.85
C LYS A 459 -9.61 12.47 29.11
N THR A 460 -9.90 11.64 30.12
CA THR A 460 -10.33 12.07 31.46
C THR A 460 -9.21 12.74 32.23
#